data_AF-A0A970XEK1-F1
#
_entry.id   AF-A0A970XEK1-F1
#
_cell.length_a   1.000
_cell.length_b   1.000
_cell.length_c   1.000
_cell.angle_alpha   90.00
_cell.angle_beta   90.00
_cell.angle_gamma   90.00
#
_symmetry.space_group_name_H-M   'P 1'
#
loop_
_entity.id
_entity.type
_entity.pdbx_description
1 polymer ?
#
loop_
_entity_poly.entity_id
_entity_poly.type
_entity_poly.pdbx_seq_one_letter_code
_entity_poly.pdbx_strand_id
1 'polypeptide(L)'
;DDRLTIDDELALFSGVKHKKLNPTGNADLLKQSGTGYERDDFTHEQNLVIRGNDKTILLSGCSHCGIVNILEHFRRLTGRYPDTVIGGFHLYNPARDVSENPEMVREIAGFLQKTKARFHTCHCTGIESYQRLKEIMGDQVSYLSGGQTLQI
;
A
#
# COMPACT_ATOMS: atom_id res chain seq x y z
N ASP A 1 13.31 -13.10 -11.11
CA ASP A 1 13.03 -13.32 -9.69
C ASP A 1 12.35 -12.07 -9.18
N ASP A 2 11.19 -12.17 -8.52
CA ASP A 2 10.37 -11.01 -8.11
C ASP A 2 10.85 -10.42 -6.77
N ARG A 3 12.08 -10.75 -6.37
CA ARG A 3 12.73 -10.32 -5.14
C ARG A 3 14.19 -9.97 -5.41
N LEU A 4 14.65 -8.90 -4.78
CA LEU A 4 16.04 -8.49 -4.76
C LEU A 4 16.45 -8.19 -3.32
N THR A 5 17.45 -8.89 -2.81
CA THR A 5 18.12 -8.50 -1.55
C THR A 5 19.25 -7.55 -1.90
N ILE A 6 19.23 -6.34 -1.33
CA ILE A 6 20.28 -5.34 -1.54
C ILE A 6 21.40 -5.57 -0.53
N ASP A 7 21.03 -5.71 0.74
CA ASP A 7 21.91 -6.07 1.85
C ASP A 7 21.09 -6.73 2.98
N ASP A 8 21.65 -6.84 4.18
CA ASP A 8 21.01 -7.45 5.34
C ASP A 8 19.78 -6.66 5.85
N GLU A 9 19.73 -5.36 5.58
CA GLU A 9 18.68 -4.44 6.05
C GLU A 9 17.60 -4.23 4.97
N LEU A 10 17.99 -4.22 3.69
CA LEU A 10 17.17 -3.75 2.58
C LEU A 10 16.86 -4.87 1.58
N ALA A 11 15.58 -5.02 1.27
CA ALA A 11 15.12 -5.92 0.21
C ALA A 11 13.93 -5.33 -0.55
N LEU A 12 13.86 -5.58 -1.85
CA LEU A 12 12.73 -5.25 -2.71
C LEU A 12 11.95 -6.51 -3.06
N PHE A 13 10.64 -6.38 -3.20
CA PHE A 13 9.81 -7.37 -3.87
C PHE A 13 8.78 -6.72 -4.80
N SER A 14 8.42 -7.44 -5.85
CA SER A 14 7.39 -7.07 -6.83
C SER A 14 6.47 -8.26 -7.10
N GLY A 15 5.71 -8.25 -8.21
CA GLY A 15 4.90 -9.40 -8.62
C GLY A 15 3.70 -9.67 -7.70
N VAL A 16 3.23 -8.65 -6.97
CA VAL A 16 2.02 -8.76 -6.13
C VAL A 16 0.81 -8.97 -7.04
N LYS A 17 0.04 -10.03 -6.79
CA LYS A 17 -1.16 -10.34 -7.59
C LYS A 17 -2.37 -9.62 -7.01
N HIS A 18 -3.16 -9.00 -7.88
CA HIS A 18 -4.46 -8.41 -7.55
C HIS A 18 -5.42 -9.54 -7.16
N LYS A 19 -5.94 -9.53 -5.93
CA LYS A 19 -6.86 -10.58 -5.44
C LYS A 19 -8.12 -9.99 -4.84
N LYS A 20 -7.98 -9.22 -3.76
CA LYS A 20 -9.10 -8.63 -3.02
C LYS A 20 -8.86 -7.14 -2.79
N LEU A 21 -9.95 -6.38 -2.68
CA LEU A 21 -9.92 -4.96 -2.35
C LEU A 21 -8.95 -4.18 -3.26
N ASN A 22 -9.05 -4.44 -4.56
CA ASN A 22 -8.22 -3.78 -5.57
C ASN A 22 -8.74 -2.36 -5.77
N PRO A 23 -7.86 -1.33 -5.80
CA PRO A 23 -8.24 0.04 -6.07
C PRO A 23 -9.02 0.17 -7.39
N THR A 24 -10.17 0.82 -7.35
CA THR A 24 -11.01 1.02 -8.54
C THR A 24 -10.42 2.08 -9.48
N GLY A 25 -9.63 3.03 -8.93
CA GLY A 25 -8.91 4.05 -9.69
C GLY A 25 -7.93 3.49 -10.73
N ASN A 26 -7.50 2.24 -10.59
CA ASN A 26 -6.65 1.57 -11.57
C ASN A 26 -7.32 1.39 -12.95
N ALA A 27 -8.66 1.45 -13.03
CA ALA A 27 -9.39 1.25 -14.29
C ALA A 27 -9.03 2.29 -15.37
N ASP A 28 -8.52 3.45 -14.96
CA ASP A 28 -8.12 4.56 -15.83
C ASP A 28 -6.60 4.55 -16.17
N LEU A 29 -5.84 3.60 -15.61
CA LEU A 29 -4.38 3.52 -15.77
C LEU A 29 -4.00 2.46 -16.81
N LEU A 30 -3.22 2.89 -17.81
CA LEU A 30 -2.87 2.08 -18.96
C LEU A 30 -1.35 1.92 -19.08
N LYS A 31 -0.91 0.75 -19.54
CA LYS A 31 0.45 0.50 -20.00
C LYS A 31 0.50 0.40 -21.51
N GLN A 32 1.65 0.77 -22.08
CA GLN A 32 1.88 0.60 -23.51
C GLN A 32 2.02 -0.89 -23.83
N SER A 33 1.32 -1.34 -24.87
CA SER A 33 1.43 -2.67 -25.45
C SER A 33 1.92 -2.58 -26.90
N GLY A 34 2.30 -3.72 -27.49
CA GLY A 34 2.81 -3.77 -28.87
C GLY A 34 1.83 -3.22 -29.93
N THR A 35 0.54 -3.10 -29.60
CA THR A 35 -0.51 -2.64 -30.52
C THR A 35 -1.27 -1.42 -30.01
N GLY A 36 -0.82 -0.76 -28.92
CA GLY A 36 -1.50 0.41 -28.37
C GLY A 36 -1.36 0.52 -26.86
N TYR A 37 -2.50 0.64 -26.18
CA TYR A 37 -2.59 0.74 -24.72
C TYR A 37 -3.56 -0.30 -24.18
N GLU A 38 -3.19 -0.94 -23.07
CA GLU A 38 -4.03 -1.85 -22.31
C GLU A 38 -4.01 -1.45 -20.83
N ARG A 39 -4.93 -1.99 -20.03
CA ARG A 39 -4.93 -1.70 -18.58
C ARG A 39 -3.64 -2.17 -17.94
N ASP A 40 -3.07 -1.33 -17.08
CA ASP A 40 -1.88 -1.69 -16.34
C ASP A 40 -2.20 -2.80 -15.32
N ASP A 41 -1.38 -3.85 -15.32
CA ASP A 41 -1.45 -4.96 -14.37
C ASP A 41 -0.50 -4.78 -13.19
N PHE A 42 0.26 -3.68 -13.18
CA PHE A 42 1.16 -3.24 -12.11
C PHE A 42 2.17 -4.30 -11.69
N THR A 43 2.55 -5.22 -12.59
CA THR A 43 3.58 -6.23 -12.29
C THR A 43 4.94 -5.59 -12.01
N HIS A 44 5.13 -4.35 -12.47
CA HIS A 44 6.30 -3.51 -12.22
C HIS A 44 6.30 -2.85 -10.83
N GLU A 45 5.19 -2.86 -10.09
CA GLU A 45 5.12 -2.23 -8.77
C GLU A 45 6.08 -2.92 -7.79
N GLN A 46 6.95 -2.12 -7.18
CA GLN A 46 7.95 -2.56 -6.22
C GLN A 46 7.62 -2.06 -4.82
N ASN A 47 7.97 -2.87 -3.83
CA ASN A 47 7.80 -2.59 -2.41
C ASN A 47 9.13 -2.80 -1.71
N LEU A 48 9.54 -1.83 -0.88
CA LEU A 48 10.79 -1.89 -0.13
C LEU A 48 10.54 -2.39 1.28
N VAL A 49 11.37 -3.32 1.70
CA VAL A 49 11.43 -3.84 3.06
C VAL A 49 12.70 -3.35 3.71
N ILE A 50 12.56 -2.71 4.87
CA ILE A 50 13.67 -2.22 5.70
C ILE A 50 13.64 -2.97 7.02
N ARG A 51 14.78 -3.51 7.44
CA ARG A 51 14.96 -4.24 8.70
C ARG A 51 16.03 -3.58 9.55
N GLY A 52 15.78 -3.50 10.85
CA GLY A 52 16.73 -2.97 11.82
C GLY A 52 16.10 -2.88 13.20
N ASN A 53 16.89 -3.00 14.26
CA ASN A 53 16.42 -2.91 15.66
C ASN A 53 15.19 -3.77 15.98
N ASP A 54 15.16 -5.01 15.49
CA ASP A 54 14.02 -5.95 15.60
C ASP A 54 12.69 -5.45 15.00
N LYS A 55 12.75 -4.39 14.17
CA LYS A 55 11.62 -3.86 13.43
C LYS A 55 11.72 -4.22 11.96
N THR A 56 10.56 -4.30 11.33
CA THR A 56 10.45 -4.43 9.88
C THR A 56 9.44 -3.44 9.35
N ILE A 57 9.91 -2.57 8.46
CA ILE A 57 9.14 -1.53 7.81
C ILE A 57 8.88 -1.95 6.37
N LEU A 58 7.63 -1.78 5.94
CA LEU A 58 7.23 -1.89 4.54
C LEU A 58 7.00 -0.48 3.99
N LEU A 59 7.74 -0.10 2.97
CA LEU A 59 7.53 1.12 2.20
C LEU A 59 6.89 0.77 0.86
N SER A 60 5.71 1.31 0.61
CA SER A 60 4.98 1.22 -0.65
C SER A 60 4.83 2.61 -1.26
N GLY A 61 4.86 2.70 -2.60
CA GLY A 61 4.59 3.94 -3.33
C GLY A 61 3.11 4.34 -3.23
N CYS A 62 2.30 3.89 -4.19
CA CYS A 62 0.84 4.09 -4.18
C CYS A 62 0.03 2.84 -3.84
N SER A 63 0.63 1.65 -3.81
CA SER A 63 -0.11 0.41 -3.56
C SER A 63 -1.20 0.12 -4.60
N HIS A 64 -0.89 0.29 -5.89
CA HIS A 64 -1.81 -0.02 -6.99
C HIS A 64 -2.23 -1.48 -6.99
N CYS A 65 -1.37 -2.41 -6.56
CA CYS A 65 -1.74 -3.80 -6.35
C CYS A 65 -2.73 -4.02 -5.18
N GLY A 66 -3.08 -2.97 -4.45
CA GLY A 66 -3.92 -2.96 -3.27
C GLY A 66 -3.12 -3.26 -2.01
N ILE A 67 -3.16 -2.36 -1.02
CA ILE A 67 -2.37 -2.47 0.22
C ILE A 67 -2.61 -3.80 0.95
N VAL A 68 -3.84 -4.31 0.92
CA VAL A 68 -4.20 -5.61 1.49
C VAL A 68 -3.47 -6.76 0.79
N ASN A 69 -3.40 -6.75 -0.54
CA ASN A 69 -2.71 -7.79 -1.30
C ASN A 69 -1.19 -7.73 -1.09
N ILE A 70 -0.64 -6.52 -0.97
CA ILE A 70 0.79 -6.31 -0.68
C ILE A 70 1.12 -6.89 0.70
N LEU A 71 0.32 -6.63 1.73
CA LEU A 71 0.54 -7.17 3.08
C LEU A 71 0.40 -8.69 3.15
N GLU A 72 -0.57 -9.27 2.45
CA GLU A 72 -0.71 -10.72 2.33
C GLU A 72 0.48 -11.34 1.59
N HIS A 73 0.98 -10.67 0.54
CA HIS A 73 2.18 -11.09 -0.16
C HIS A 73 3.40 -11.05 0.77
N PHE A 74 3.60 -9.92 1.46
CA PHE A 74 4.67 -9.76 2.45
C PHE A 74 4.62 -10.86 3.50
N ARG A 75 3.44 -11.12 4.09
CA ARG A 75 3.27 -12.17 5.11
C ARG A 75 3.60 -13.56 4.57
N ARG A 76 3.28 -13.86 3.32
CA ARG A 76 3.65 -15.13 2.69
C ARG A 76 5.17 -15.25 2.51
N LEU A 77 5.87 -14.14 2.26
CA LEU A 77 7.33 -14.13 2.13
C LEU A 77 8.07 -14.23 3.46
N THR A 78 7.53 -13.64 4.54
CA THR A 78 8.25 -13.46 5.81
C THR A 78 7.65 -14.24 6.98
N GLY A 79 6.48 -14.83 6.80
CA GLY A 79 5.71 -15.51 7.86
C GLY A 79 4.94 -14.58 8.79
N ARG A 80 5.12 -13.25 8.71
CA ARG A 80 4.49 -12.26 9.59
C ARG A 80 4.13 -10.96 8.86
N TYR A 81 3.30 -10.12 9.47
CA TYR A 81 3.08 -8.75 8.97
C TYR A 81 4.25 -7.83 9.38
N PRO A 82 4.49 -6.73 8.65
CA PRO A 82 5.48 -5.74 9.06
C PRO A 82 5.03 -5.03 10.34
N ASP A 83 5.99 -4.43 11.06
CA ASP A 83 5.73 -3.64 12.25
C ASP A 83 5.16 -2.26 11.89
N THR A 84 5.67 -1.68 10.80
CA THR A 84 5.24 -0.38 10.28
C THR A 84 5.07 -0.42 8.76
N VAL A 85 4.08 0.29 8.25
CA VAL A 85 3.79 0.46 6.83
C VAL A 85 3.74 1.94 6.50
N ILE A 86 4.49 2.35 5.48
CA ILE A 86 4.54 3.74 5.02
C ILE A 86 4.19 3.76 3.53
N GLY A 87 3.26 4.61 3.12
CA GLY A 87 2.92 4.76 1.70
C GLY A 87 1.52 5.29 1.41
N GLY A 88 1.27 5.61 0.15
CA GLY A 88 -0.08 5.83 -0.37
C GLY A 88 -0.81 4.50 -0.57
N PHE A 89 -2.14 4.50 -0.39
CA PHE A 89 -2.99 3.31 -0.51
C PHE A 89 -3.89 3.33 -1.76
N HIS A 90 -3.73 4.34 -2.62
CA HIS A 90 -4.49 4.54 -3.86
C HIS A 90 -6.01 4.44 -3.67
N LEU A 91 -6.54 5.18 -2.70
CA LEU A 91 -7.98 5.23 -2.36
C LEU A 91 -8.65 6.53 -2.82
N TYR A 92 -7.99 7.26 -3.72
CA TYR A 92 -8.48 8.50 -4.33
C TYR A 92 -8.03 8.55 -5.79
N ASN A 93 -8.98 8.82 -6.68
CA ASN A 93 -8.75 9.02 -8.10
C ASN A 93 -8.75 10.53 -8.41
N PRO A 94 -7.57 11.14 -8.65
CA PRO A 94 -7.48 12.57 -8.93
C PRO A 94 -8.04 12.97 -10.30
N ALA A 95 -8.05 12.07 -11.28
CA ALA A 95 -8.56 12.37 -12.63
C ALA A 95 -10.09 12.54 -12.64
N ARG A 96 -10.77 11.89 -11.70
CA ARG A 96 -12.24 11.94 -11.56
C ARG A 96 -12.71 12.73 -10.34
N ASP A 97 -11.78 13.16 -9.49
CA ASP A 97 -12.04 13.77 -8.19
C ASP A 97 -12.99 12.93 -7.31
N VAL A 98 -12.68 11.64 -7.18
CA VAL A 98 -13.54 10.67 -6.47
C VAL A 98 -12.70 9.83 -5.52
N SER A 99 -13.16 9.73 -4.27
CA SER A 99 -12.66 8.78 -3.28
C SER A 99 -13.22 7.37 -3.50
N GLU A 100 -12.46 6.38 -3.06
CA GLU A 100 -12.86 4.98 -3.13
C GLU A 100 -14.17 4.72 -2.37
N ASN A 101 -14.90 3.68 -2.79
CA ASN A 101 -16.16 3.30 -2.16
C ASN A 101 -16.01 3.18 -0.61
N PRO A 102 -16.87 3.83 0.20
CA PRO A 102 -16.74 3.83 1.66
C PRO A 102 -16.76 2.43 2.30
N GLU A 103 -17.59 1.50 1.81
CA GLU A 103 -17.61 0.11 2.29
C GLU A 103 -16.26 -0.57 2.05
N MET A 104 -15.67 -0.39 0.87
CA MET A 104 -14.33 -0.91 0.56
C MET A 104 -13.28 -0.34 1.51
N VAL A 105 -13.31 0.98 1.78
CA VAL A 105 -12.38 1.61 2.73
C VAL A 105 -12.55 1.02 4.14
N ARG A 106 -13.79 0.73 4.56
CA ARG A 106 -14.07 0.08 5.85
C ARG A 106 -13.53 -1.36 5.91
N GLU A 107 -13.67 -2.13 4.83
CA GLU A 107 -13.10 -3.49 4.73
C GLU A 107 -11.57 -3.47 4.78
N ILE A 108 -10.94 -2.51 4.10
CA ILE A 108 -9.49 -2.28 4.17
C ILE A 108 -9.10 -1.95 5.61
N ALA A 109 -9.74 -0.96 6.24
CA ALA A 109 -9.44 -0.59 7.63
C ALA A 109 -9.53 -1.78 8.59
N GLY A 110 -10.60 -2.58 8.47
CA GLY A 110 -10.81 -3.78 9.29
C GLY A 110 -9.77 -4.88 9.05
N PHE A 111 -9.21 -4.98 7.85
CA PHE A 111 -8.06 -5.86 7.59
C PHE A 111 -6.78 -5.29 8.20
N LEU A 112 -6.47 -4.02 7.93
CA LEU A 112 -5.25 -3.35 8.39
C LEU A 112 -5.14 -3.40 9.92
N GLN A 113 -6.24 -3.16 10.64
CA GLN A 113 -6.27 -3.20 12.10
C GLN A 113 -5.84 -4.56 12.70
N LYS A 114 -6.19 -5.67 12.02
CA LYS A 114 -5.84 -7.02 12.47
C LYS A 114 -4.35 -7.35 12.31
N THR A 115 -3.63 -6.62 11.46
CA THR A 115 -2.20 -6.83 11.26
C THR A 115 -1.37 -6.36 12.46
N LYS A 116 -1.93 -5.47 13.30
CA LYS A 116 -1.27 -4.78 14.42
C LYS A 116 -0.10 -3.87 14.01
N ALA A 117 0.13 -3.68 12.70
CA ALA A 117 1.13 -2.74 12.21
C ALA A 117 0.71 -1.28 12.49
N ARG A 118 1.70 -0.39 12.55
CA ARG A 118 1.48 1.06 12.48
C ARG A 118 1.46 1.50 11.01
N PHE A 119 0.53 2.36 10.65
CA PHE A 119 0.34 2.84 9.28
C PHE A 119 0.56 4.35 9.20
N HIS A 120 1.41 4.76 8.28
CA HIS A 120 1.65 6.16 7.94
C HIS A 120 1.30 6.36 6.47
N THR A 121 0.19 7.03 6.21
CA THR A 121 -0.35 7.15 4.85
C THR A 121 -0.41 8.59 4.36
N CYS A 122 -0.39 8.77 3.04
CA CYS A 122 -0.27 10.08 2.40
C CYS A 122 -0.77 10.04 0.94
N HIS A 123 -0.58 11.16 0.24
CA HIS A 123 -0.69 11.27 -1.22
C HIS A 123 -2.00 10.67 -1.79
N CYS A 124 -1.91 9.55 -2.52
CA CYS A 124 -3.03 8.93 -3.25
C CYS A 124 -4.03 8.20 -2.35
N THR A 125 -3.84 8.20 -1.03
CA THR A 125 -4.89 7.77 -0.11
C THR A 125 -6.07 8.75 -0.11
N GLY A 126 -5.81 10.05 -0.25
CA GLY A 126 -6.85 11.08 -0.16
C GLY A 126 -7.35 11.33 1.27
N ILE A 127 -7.81 12.56 1.54
CA ILE A 127 -8.18 13.00 2.89
C ILE A 127 -9.45 12.29 3.38
N GLU A 128 -10.46 12.13 2.54
CA GLU A 128 -11.72 11.47 2.92
C GLU A 128 -11.49 10.00 3.30
N SER A 129 -10.80 9.24 2.45
CA SER A 129 -10.48 7.83 2.73
C SER A 129 -9.58 7.71 3.96
N TYR A 130 -8.61 8.62 4.15
CA TYR A 130 -7.81 8.68 5.38
C TYR A 130 -8.67 8.89 6.63
N GLN A 131 -9.63 9.82 6.61
CA GLN A 131 -10.51 10.07 7.76
C GLN A 131 -11.31 8.81 8.13
N ARG A 132 -11.83 8.07 7.14
CA ARG A 132 -12.51 6.78 7.35
C ARG A 132 -11.60 5.71 7.93
N LEU A 133 -10.37 5.61 7.43
CA LEU A 133 -9.37 4.72 8.03
C LEU A 133 -9.11 5.12 9.49
N LYS A 134 -8.97 6.42 9.76
CA LYS A 134 -8.68 6.97 11.10
C LYS A 134 -9.80 6.70 12.10
N GLU A 135 -11.05 6.82 11.69
CA GLU A 135 -12.23 6.52 12.52
C GLU A 135 -12.22 5.07 13.02
N ILE A 136 -11.81 4.11 12.17
CA ILE A 136 -11.83 2.68 12.51
C ILE A 136 -10.55 2.26 13.22
N MET A 137 -9.40 2.71 12.72
CA MET A 137 -8.08 2.23 13.16
C MET A 137 -7.54 3.02 14.36
N GLY A 138 -8.10 4.20 14.67
CA GLY A 138 -7.62 5.05 15.75
C GLY A 138 -6.13 5.37 15.58
N ASP A 139 -5.33 5.15 16.62
CA ASP A 139 -3.90 5.50 16.63
C ASP A 139 -3.00 4.55 15.82
N GLN A 140 -3.55 3.47 15.28
CA GLN A 140 -2.82 2.61 14.35
C GLN A 140 -2.55 3.28 13.00
N VAL A 141 -3.30 4.33 12.63
CA VAL A 141 -3.05 5.09 11.40
C VAL A 141 -2.81 6.57 11.68
N SER A 142 -1.85 7.15 10.98
CA SER A 142 -1.62 8.60 10.94
C SER A 142 -1.38 9.08 9.52
N TYR A 143 -1.67 10.36 9.29
CA TYR A 143 -1.31 11.03 8.05
C TYR A 143 0.17 11.43 8.07
N LEU A 144 0.86 11.30 6.93
CA LEU A 144 2.24 11.72 6.73
C LEU A 144 2.29 12.87 5.71
N SER A 145 2.44 14.09 6.20
CA SER A 145 2.55 15.31 5.41
C SER A 145 3.99 15.57 4.95
N GLY A 146 4.14 16.34 3.86
CA GLY A 146 5.44 16.80 3.41
C GLY A 146 6.20 17.55 4.51
N GLY A 147 7.49 17.25 4.66
CA GLY A 147 8.36 17.84 5.68
C GLY A 147 8.26 17.23 7.08
N GLN A 148 7.40 16.23 7.29
CA GLN A 148 7.36 15.49 8.56
C GLN A 148 8.48 14.45 8.65
N THR A 149 8.99 14.28 9.87
CA THR A 149 9.95 13.23 10.23
C THR A 149 9.26 12.19 11.10
N LEU A 150 9.47 10.91 10.79
CA LEU A 150 9.03 9.79 11.61
C LEU A 150 10.24 9.18 12.33
N GLN A 151 10.07 8.88 13.61
CA GLN A 151 11.00 8.06 14.40
C GLN A 151 10.29 6.76 14.72
N ILE A 152 10.88 5.63 14.33
CA ILE A 152 10.28 4.28 14.36
C ILE A 152 11.23 3.36 15.12
#